data_AF-A0A7X6Y325-F1
#
_entry.id   AF-A0A7X6Y325-F1
#
_cell.length_a   1.000
_cell.length_b   1.000
_cell.length_c   1.000
_cell.angle_alpha   90.00
_cell.angle_beta   90.00
_cell.angle_gamma   90.00
#
_symmetry.space_group_name_H-M   'P 1'
#
loop_
_entity.id
_entity.type
_entity.pdbx_description
1 polymer ?
#
loop_
_entity_poly.entity_id
_entity_poly.type
_entity_poly.pdbx_seq_one_letter_code
_entity_poly.pdbx_strand_id
1 'polypeptide(L)'
;MEYNKPEELIQKYAVILEKLNIKKEKSCILVKQNSLKDELLNIDKNSGKHLLLTAIRLWESGNRYHKQKALELAGEQISKWFNGGKLKSDYYCPVSIKPVFRWRLFLRDVLNDCIDNEKMMNFALTYGEWYKNARNELPGIIKRCYTKLSEFDEEERNFDEIFNEKKWFDAKDAKAKIKFQDVFSVEPGFLINTVHSSKGCTYDSTLVISSERKDSYSGHWKEHWIQGDGEDKRVGYVASTRAKHLLVWGVPKLLEDRKLIESLGMRDGSVLL
;
A
#
# COMPACT_ATOMS: atom_id res chain seq x y z
N MET A 1 -11.13 -18.28 10.75
CA MET A 1 -9.89 -18.12 11.53
C MET A 1 -10.02 -16.84 12.34
N GLU A 2 -9.74 -16.91 13.64
CA GLU A 2 -9.71 -15.73 14.50
C GLU A 2 -8.32 -15.10 14.52
N TYR A 3 -8.24 -13.78 14.69
CA TYR A 3 -6.99 -13.04 14.78
C TYR A 3 -6.96 -12.05 15.95
N ASN A 4 -5.77 -11.81 16.50
CA ASN A 4 -5.47 -10.60 17.28
C ASN A 4 -4.85 -9.52 16.40
N LYS A 5 -4.00 -9.94 15.45
CA LYS A 5 -3.43 -9.09 14.41
C LYS A 5 -3.70 -9.67 13.02
N PRO A 6 -4.23 -8.89 12.06
CA PRO A 6 -4.58 -9.38 10.72
C PRO A 6 -3.46 -10.10 9.98
N GLU A 7 -2.20 -9.70 10.20
CA GLU A 7 -1.01 -10.24 9.54
C GLU A 7 -0.76 -11.71 9.89
N GLU A 8 -1.15 -12.14 11.10
CA GLU A 8 -1.04 -13.53 11.56
C GLU A 8 -1.85 -14.49 10.67
N LEU A 9 -2.91 -13.99 10.05
CA LEU A 9 -3.77 -14.80 9.18
C LEU A 9 -3.08 -15.18 7.88
N ILE A 10 -2.12 -14.38 7.39
CA ILE A 10 -1.46 -14.64 6.12
C ILE A 10 -0.64 -15.93 6.22
N GLN A 11 0.14 -16.08 7.30
CA GLN A 11 0.93 -17.28 7.56
C GLN A 11 0.04 -18.51 7.77
N LYS A 12 -1.01 -18.37 8.58
CA LYS A 12 -1.98 -19.45 8.81
C LYS A 12 -2.65 -19.90 7.50
N TYR A 13 -3.03 -18.93 6.67
CA TYR A 13 -3.65 -19.20 5.38
C TYR A 13 -2.69 -19.93 4.44
N ALA A 14 -1.41 -19.53 4.39
CA ALA A 14 -0.39 -20.25 3.63
C ALA A 14 -0.30 -21.73 3.99
N VAL A 15 -0.21 -22.05 5.28
CA VAL A 15 -0.15 -23.44 5.79
C VAL A 15 -1.37 -24.24 5.35
N ILE A 16 -2.56 -23.64 5.44
CA ILE A 16 -3.81 -24.29 5.00
C ILE A 16 -3.77 -24.57 3.49
N LEU A 17 -3.32 -23.62 2.67
CA LEU A 17 -3.22 -23.81 1.23
C LEU A 17 -2.23 -24.91 0.86
N GLU A 18 -1.08 -24.97 1.54
CA GLU A 18 -0.08 -26.03 1.32
C GLU A 18 -0.65 -27.42 1.62
N LYS A 19 -1.30 -27.59 2.78
CA LYS A 19 -1.94 -28.86 3.16
C LYS A 19 -3.03 -29.30 2.18
N LEU A 20 -3.75 -28.34 1.62
CA LEU A 20 -4.81 -28.60 0.65
C LEU A 20 -4.32 -28.62 -0.80
N ASN A 21 -3.00 -28.47 -1.02
CA ASN A 21 -2.37 -28.41 -2.34
C ASN A 21 -2.99 -27.34 -3.27
N ILE A 22 -3.34 -26.18 -2.71
CA ILE A 22 -3.87 -25.01 -3.43
C ILE A 22 -2.72 -24.03 -3.69
N LYS A 23 -2.58 -23.58 -4.93
CA LYS A 23 -1.50 -22.66 -5.33
C LYS A 23 -1.73 -21.24 -4.78
N LYS A 24 -0.70 -20.65 -4.16
CA LYS A 24 -0.74 -19.29 -3.58
C LYS A 24 -0.99 -18.24 -4.66
N GLU A 25 -0.40 -18.40 -5.84
CA GLU A 25 -0.48 -17.45 -6.96
C GLU A 25 -1.88 -17.41 -7.60
N LYS A 26 -2.68 -18.46 -7.39
CA LYS A 26 -4.09 -18.53 -7.81
C LYS A 26 -5.05 -18.14 -6.69
N SER A 27 -4.53 -17.76 -5.53
CA SER A 27 -5.29 -17.39 -4.34
C SER A 27 -5.20 -15.90 -4.07
N CYS A 28 -6.18 -15.36 -3.35
CA CYS A 28 -6.22 -13.92 -3.07
C CYS A 28 -6.65 -13.63 -1.63
N ILE A 29 -6.02 -12.62 -1.05
CA ILE A 29 -6.43 -12.01 0.22
C ILE A 29 -7.30 -10.81 -0.10
N LEU A 30 -8.50 -10.78 0.46
CA LEU A 30 -9.50 -9.76 0.24
C LEU A 30 -9.70 -8.96 1.51
N VAL A 31 -9.59 -7.64 1.38
CA VAL A 31 -9.88 -6.68 2.45
C VAL A 31 -10.90 -5.64 1.98
N LYS A 32 -11.67 -5.04 2.87
CA LYS A 32 -12.57 -3.95 2.46
C LYS A 32 -11.84 -2.62 2.28
N GLN A 33 -10.93 -2.31 3.19
CA GLN A 33 -10.32 -0.97 3.29
C GLN A 33 -8.90 -0.95 2.72
N ASN A 34 -8.54 0.14 2.04
CA ASN A 34 -7.17 0.36 1.59
C ASN A 34 -6.19 0.50 2.75
N SER A 35 -6.63 1.03 3.90
CA SER A 35 -5.80 1.12 5.11
C SER A 35 -5.33 -0.26 5.59
N LEU A 36 -6.23 -1.24 5.66
CA LEU A 36 -5.88 -2.60 6.01
C LEU A 36 -5.03 -3.25 4.91
N LYS A 37 -5.31 -2.97 3.63
CA LYS A 37 -4.43 -3.42 2.53
C LYS A 37 -3.01 -2.87 2.70
N ASP A 38 -2.89 -1.58 3.01
CA ASP A 38 -1.61 -0.89 3.20
C ASP A 38 -0.85 -1.47 4.40
N GLU A 39 -1.55 -1.72 5.52
CA GLU A 39 -0.99 -2.39 6.70
C GLU A 39 -0.49 -3.79 6.38
N LEU A 40 -1.29 -4.63 5.72
CA LEU A 40 -0.89 -5.98 5.32
C LEU A 40 0.25 -5.99 4.29
N LEU A 41 0.39 -4.93 3.50
CA LEU A 41 1.49 -4.75 2.54
C LEU A 41 2.68 -3.99 3.14
N ASN A 42 2.69 -3.78 4.46
CA ASN A 42 3.76 -3.12 5.19
C ASN A 42 4.10 -1.72 4.61
N ILE A 43 3.06 -0.98 4.21
CA ILE A 43 3.20 0.43 3.86
C ILE A 43 3.16 1.22 5.17
N ASP A 44 4.24 1.94 5.44
CA ASP A 44 4.48 2.62 6.71
C ASP A 44 3.33 3.58 7.08
N LYS A 45 2.90 3.54 8.35
CA LYS A 45 1.93 4.51 8.90
C LYS A 45 2.47 5.95 8.91
N ASN A 46 3.80 6.12 8.93
CA ASN A 46 4.50 7.39 8.77
C ASN A 46 4.73 7.79 7.29
N SER A 47 4.21 7.04 6.33
CA SER A 47 4.29 7.37 4.89
C SER A 47 3.89 8.82 4.63
N GLY A 48 2.82 9.32 5.27
CA GLY A 48 2.38 10.71 5.16
C GLY A 48 3.36 11.77 5.68
N LYS A 49 4.34 11.39 6.52
CA LYS A 49 5.42 12.28 6.99
C LYS A 49 6.65 12.20 6.10
N HIS A 50 7.09 10.99 5.79
CA HIS A 50 8.32 10.74 5.02
C HIS A 50 7.99 10.19 3.63
N LEU A 51 7.21 10.97 2.86
CA LEU A 51 6.66 10.57 1.57
C LEU A 51 7.72 10.01 0.61
N LEU A 52 8.77 10.78 0.33
CA LEU A 52 9.79 10.39 -0.66
C LEU A 52 10.67 9.23 -0.19
N LEU A 53 11.07 9.22 1.09
CA LEU A 53 11.84 8.12 1.69
C LEU A 53 11.03 6.81 1.61
N THR A 54 9.75 6.86 1.95
CA THR A 54 8.84 5.72 1.85
C THR A 54 8.64 5.30 0.38
N ALA A 55 8.52 6.26 -0.53
CA ALA A 55 8.39 5.99 -1.95
C ALA A 55 9.60 5.23 -2.51
N ILE A 56 10.82 5.62 -2.16
CA ILE A 56 12.05 4.97 -2.63
C ILE A 56 12.09 3.51 -2.14
N ARG A 57 11.83 3.26 -0.85
CA ARG A 57 11.75 1.90 -0.29
C ARG A 57 10.70 1.04 -1.00
N LEU A 58 9.49 1.57 -1.19
CA LEU A 58 8.41 0.85 -1.90
C LEU A 58 8.74 0.66 -3.38
N TRP A 59 9.54 1.55 -3.98
CA TRP A 59 9.99 1.36 -5.34
C TRP A 59 10.98 0.19 -5.43
N GLU A 60 11.87 0.02 -4.45
CA GLU A 60 12.85 -1.07 -4.39
C GLU A 60 12.18 -2.45 -4.29
N SER A 61 11.11 -2.58 -3.49
CA SER A 61 10.44 -3.87 -3.26
C SER A 61 9.76 -4.48 -4.50
N GLY A 62 9.61 -3.72 -5.60
CA GLY A 62 9.33 -4.29 -6.93
C GLY A 62 7.87 -4.63 -7.24
N ASN A 63 7.03 -4.97 -6.27
CA ASN A 63 5.66 -5.43 -6.59
C ASN A 63 4.77 -4.31 -7.14
N ARG A 64 3.78 -4.67 -7.97
CA ARG A 64 2.93 -3.71 -8.71
C ARG A 64 2.26 -2.68 -7.80
N TYR A 65 1.77 -3.09 -6.64
CA TYR A 65 1.07 -2.20 -5.72
C TYR A 65 2.04 -1.23 -5.03
N HIS A 66 3.19 -1.73 -4.56
CA HIS A 66 4.25 -0.91 -4.01
C HIS A 66 4.78 0.10 -5.03
N LYS A 67 4.99 -0.31 -6.29
CA LYS A 67 5.35 0.60 -7.38
C LYS A 67 4.30 1.69 -7.62
N GLN A 68 3.01 1.34 -7.63
CA GLN A 68 1.93 2.32 -7.77
C GLN A 68 1.90 3.31 -6.59
N LYS A 69 2.05 2.80 -5.36
CA LYS A 69 2.10 3.63 -4.15
C LYS A 69 3.33 4.51 -4.07
N ALA A 70 4.48 3.99 -4.47
CA ALA A 70 5.71 4.77 -4.58
C ALA A 70 5.54 5.96 -5.53
N LEU A 71 4.93 5.76 -6.71
CA LEU A 71 4.62 6.88 -7.61
C LEU A 71 3.66 7.90 -6.99
N GLU A 72 2.64 7.44 -6.25
CA GLU A 72 1.68 8.31 -5.58
C GLU A 72 2.37 9.21 -4.55
N LEU A 73 3.18 8.62 -3.65
CA LEU A 73 3.90 9.32 -2.59
C LEU A 73 5.02 10.21 -3.16
N ALA A 74 5.76 9.75 -4.17
CA ALA A 74 6.77 10.54 -4.86
C ALA A 74 6.13 11.74 -5.56
N GLY A 75 5.01 11.54 -6.25
CA GLY A 75 4.26 12.60 -6.90
C GLY A 75 3.77 13.65 -5.91
N GLU A 76 3.20 13.22 -4.77
CA GLU A 76 2.76 14.13 -3.71
C GLU A 76 3.90 15.01 -3.19
N GLN A 77 5.08 14.42 -2.95
CA GLN A 77 6.22 15.19 -2.44
C GLN A 77 6.89 16.04 -3.52
N ILE A 78 7.16 15.47 -4.70
CA ILE A 78 7.93 16.13 -5.75
C ILE A 78 7.11 17.27 -6.38
N SER A 79 5.80 17.09 -6.55
CA SER A 79 4.94 18.15 -7.11
C SER A 79 5.00 19.46 -6.33
N LYS A 80 5.30 19.44 -5.02
CA LYS A 80 5.48 20.66 -4.20
C LYS A 80 6.60 21.58 -4.71
N TRP A 81 7.60 21.03 -5.39
CA TRP A 81 8.66 21.78 -6.06
C TRP A 81 8.27 22.29 -7.45
N PHE A 82 7.13 21.84 -7.98
CA PHE A 82 6.58 22.19 -9.29
C PHE A 82 5.20 22.87 -9.14
N ASN A 83 5.06 23.79 -8.18
CA ASN A 83 3.81 24.52 -7.88
C ASN A 83 2.60 23.67 -7.42
N GLY A 84 2.80 22.36 -7.22
CA GLY A 84 1.83 21.43 -6.67
C GLY A 84 0.84 20.90 -7.71
N GLY A 85 0.49 19.62 -7.57
CA GLY A 85 -0.72 19.04 -8.17
C GLY A 85 -1.73 18.70 -7.08
N LYS A 86 -3.03 18.77 -7.39
CA LYS A 86 -4.11 18.50 -6.41
C LYS A 86 -4.69 17.10 -6.52
N LEU A 87 -4.67 16.51 -7.71
CA LEU A 87 -5.37 15.27 -7.98
C LEU A 87 -4.49 14.05 -7.72
N LYS A 88 -4.87 13.26 -6.71
CA LYS A 88 -4.25 11.98 -6.39
C LYS A 88 -4.30 10.98 -7.55
N SER A 89 -5.41 10.96 -8.31
CA SER A 89 -5.58 10.09 -9.49
C SER A 89 -4.53 10.33 -10.58
N ASP A 90 -4.00 11.55 -10.64
CA ASP A 90 -2.97 11.96 -11.59
C ASP A 90 -1.58 11.98 -10.96
N TYR A 91 -1.40 11.31 -9.81
CA TYR A 91 -0.14 11.29 -9.08
C TYR A 91 0.36 12.69 -8.74
N TYR A 92 -0.57 13.60 -8.45
CA TYR A 92 -0.29 15.00 -8.15
C TYR A 92 0.49 15.70 -9.28
N CYS A 93 0.22 15.35 -10.53
CA CYS A 93 0.78 16.04 -11.69
C CYS A 93 0.48 17.55 -11.63
N PRO A 94 1.51 18.42 -11.75
CA PRO A 94 1.32 19.85 -11.95
C PRO A 94 0.48 20.17 -13.19
N VAL A 95 -0.28 21.27 -13.15
CA VAL A 95 -1.21 21.66 -14.24
C VAL A 95 -0.47 22.04 -15.53
N SER A 96 0.73 22.59 -15.39
CA SER A 96 1.62 22.97 -16.50
C SER A 96 2.25 21.77 -17.21
N ILE A 97 2.23 20.57 -16.61
CA ILE A 97 2.84 19.38 -17.18
C ILE A 97 1.79 18.52 -17.88
N LYS A 98 1.90 18.39 -19.21
CA LYS A 98 0.98 17.59 -20.01
C LYS A 98 1.70 16.77 -21.07
N PRO A 99 1.30 15.52 -21.32
CA PRO A 99 0.23 14.77 -20.65
C PRO A 99 0.67 14.11 -19.32
N VAL A 100 -0.30 13.75 -18.46
CA VAL A 100 -0.06 13.14 -17.13
C VAL A 100 0.85 11.91 -17.16
N PHE A 101 0.87 11.13 -18.25
CA PHE A 101 1.77 9.97 -18.32
C PHE A 101 3.24 10.37 -18.36
N ARG A 102 3.60 11.54 -18.90
CA ARG A 102 4.98 12.06 -18.91
C ARG A 102 5.46 12.37 -17.49
N TRP A 103 4.59 12.95 -16.66
CA TRP A 103 4.84 13.11 -15.23
C TRP A 103 5.13 11.76 -14.55
N ARG A 104 4.36 10.73 -14.83
CA ARG A 104 4.60 9.37 -14.27
C ARG A 104 5.94 8.79 -14.70
N LEU A 105 6.35 9.02 -15.96
CA LEU A 105 7.67 8.59 -16.45
C LEU A 105 8.81 9.34 -15.76
N PHE A 106 8.64 10.64 -15.53
CA PHE A 106 9.59 11.44 -14.77
C PHE A 106 9.72 10.94 -13.32
N LEU A 107 8.60 10.72 -12.61
CA LEU A 107 8.62 10.17 -11.25
C LEU A 107 9.32 8.80 -11.20
N ARG A 108 9.04 7.94 -12.17
CA ARG A 108 9.71 6.64 -12.33
C ARG A 108 11.22 6.81 -12.47
N ASP A 109 11.66 7.70 -13.35
CA ASP A 109 13.08 7.95 -13.59
C ASP A 109 13.77 8.50 -12.34
N VAL A 110 13.15 9.45 -11.63
CA VAL A 110 13.65 9.97 -10.35
C VAL A 110 13.79 8.85 -9.31
N LEU A 111 12.79 7.96 -9.21
CA LEU A 111 12.83 6.85 -8.25
C LEU A 111 13.90 5.81 -8.61
N ASN A 112 14.10 5.51 -9.88
CA ASN A 112 15.19 4.63 -10.33
C ASN A 112 16.56 5.22 -9.94
N ASP A 113 16.79 6.49 -10.27
CA ASP A 113 18.05 7.17 -9.95
C ASP A 113 18.27 7.33 -8.43
N CYS A 114 17.19 7.39 -7.63
CA CYS A 114 17.29 7.35 -6.17
C CYS A 114 17.74 5.96 -5.67
N ILE A 115 17.26 4.87 -6.27
CA ILE A 115 17.67 3.51 -5.88
C ILE A 115 19.14 3.27 -6.24
N ASP A 116 19.59 3.80 -7.37
CA ASP A 116 20.99 3.67 -7.80
C ASP A 116 21.96 4.56 -6.99
N ASN A 117 21.45 5.41 -6.09
CA ASN A 117 22.24 6.28 -5.23
C ASN A 117 22.39 5.69 -3.82
N GLU A 118 23.61 5.26 -3.47
CA GLU A 118 23.92 4.63 -2.18
C GLU A 118 23.52 5.48 -0.95
N LYS A 119 23.65 6.81 -1.03
CA LYS A 119 23.30 7.70 0.10
C LYS A 119 21.78 7.78 0.30
N MET A 120 21.01 7.67 -0.79
CA MET A 120 19.55 7.66 -0.75
C MET A 120 19.01 6.32 -0.25
N MET A 121 19.72 5.22 -0.53
CA MET A 121 19.39 3.87 -0.08
C MET A 121 19.91 3.51 1.32
N ASN A 122 20.66 4.41 1.96
CA ASN A 122 21.15 4.16 3.31
C ASN A 122 20.08 4.45 4.37
N PHE A 123 19.28 3.42 4.65
CA PHE A 123 18.23 3.47 5.67
C PHE A 123 18.72 3.14 7.10
N ALA A 124 20.02 2.90 7.31
CA ALA A 124 20.58 2.70 8.65
C ALA A 124 20.71 4.02 9.45
N LEU A 125 20.53 5.15 8.75
CA LEU A 125 20.66 6.50 9.27
C LEU A 125 19.45 6.94 10.13
N THR A 126 19.60 8.08 10.79
CA THR A 126 18.47 8.85 11.31
C THR A 126 17.74 9.59 10.18
N TYR A 127 16.50 9.99 10.42
CA TYR A 127 15.76 10.80 9.44
C TYR A 127 16.52 12.08 9.09
N GLY A 128 17.09 12.78 10.06
CA GLY A 128 17.81 14.03 9.84
C GLY A 128 19.05 13.86 8.95
N GLU A 129 19.83 12.81 9.19
CA GLU A 129 20.98 12.46 8.36
C GLU A 129 20.56 12.08 6.93
N TRP A 130 19.49 11.31 6.79
CA TRP A 130 18.97 10.95 5.47
C TRP A 130 18.48 12.18 4.69
N TYR A 131 17.74 13.10 5.32
CA TYR A 131 17.30 14.33 4.64
C TYR A 131 18.47 15.27 4.32
N LYS A 132 19.55 15.25 5.11
CA LYS A 132 20.78 15.96 4.75
C LYS A 132 21.40 15.40 3.47
N ASN A 133 21.47 14.07 3.34
CA ASN A 133 21.92 13.44 2.10
C ASN A 133 20.98 13.75 0.94
N ALA A 134 19.67 13.61 1.14
CA ALA A 134 18.67 13.88 0.12
C ALA A 134 18.73 15.32 -0.40
N ARG A 135 18.98 16.31 0.47
CA ARG A 135 19.16 17.71 0.06
C ARG A 135 20.38 17.92 -0.86
N ASN A 136 21.42 17.11 -0.72
CA ASN A 136 22.61 17.21 -1.55
C ASN A 136 22.45 16.46 -2.88
N GLU A 137 21.80 15.29 -2.87
CA GLU A 137 21.74 14.38 -4.02
C GLU A 137 20.51 14.63 -4.91
N LEU A 138 19.35 14.86 -4.30
CA LEU A 138 18.06 14.92 -5.01
C LEU A 138 17.96 16.06 -6.03
N PRO A 139 18.49 17.28 -5.79
CA PRO A 139 18.48 18.33 -6.80
C PRO A 139 19.12 17.91 -8.13
N GLY A 140 20.28 17.24 -8.05
CA GLY A 140 20.97 16.72 -9.23
C GLY A 140 20.19 15.62 -9.94
N ILE A 141 19.57 14.71 -9.17
CA ILE A 141 18.72 13.64 -9.71
C ILE A 141 17.51 14.23 -10.44
N ILE A 142 16.78 15.14 -9.80
CA ILE A 142 15.57 15.76 -10.38
C ILE A 142 15.94 16.56 -11.64
N LYS A 143 16.98 17.39 -11.60
CA LYS A 143 17.42 18.20 -12.75
C LYS A 143 17.79 17.33 -13.94
N ARG A 144 18.50 16.23 -13.71
CA ARG A 144 18.85 15.25 -14.75
C ARG A 144 17.60 14.60 -15.35
N CYS A 145 16.69 14.10 -14.50
CA CYS A 145 15.46 13.44 -14.97
C CYS A 145 14.52 14.41 -15.71
N TYR A 146 14.49 15.67 -15.28
CA TYR A 146 13.63 16.70 -15.86
C TYR A 146 13.96 17.04 -17.31
N THR A 147 15.20 16.78 -17.76
CA THR A 147 15.58 16.98 -19.18
C THR A 147 14.68 16.25 -20.18
N LYS A 148 14.10 15.11 -19.79
CA LYS A 148 13.15 14.35 -20.61
C LYS A 148 11.69 14.81 -20.45
N LEU A 149 11.42 15.64 -19.46
CA LEU A 149 10.10 16.18 -19.13
C LEU A 149 9.92 17.61 -19.62
N SER A 150 10.99 18.37 -19.78
CA SER A 150 10.95 19.82 -20.01
C SER A 150 10.15 20.24 -21.25
N GLU A 151 10.12 19.42 -22.31
CA GLU A 151 9.30 19.70 -23.50
C GLU A 151 7.78 19.57 -23.27
N PHE A 152 7.40 18.98 -22.14
CA PHE A 152 6.01 18.73 -21.73
C PHE A 152 5.56 19.64 -20.58
N ASP A 153 6.41 20.56 -20.13
CA ASP A 153 6.13 21.52 -19.07
C ASP A 153 5.97 22.91 -19.70
N GLU A 154 4.80 23.50 -19.54
CA GLU A 154 4.48 24.84 -20.04
C GLU A 154 5.18 25.96 -19.23
N GLU A 155 5.81 25.63 -18.09
CA GLU A 155 6.54 26.57 -17.24
C GLU A 155 8.06 26.38 -17.33
N GLU A 156 8.79 27.49 -17.37
CA GLU A 156 10.24 27.49 -17.23
C GLU A 156 10.62 27.26 -15.76
N ARG A 157 11.47 26.26 -15.50
CA ARG A 157 11.83 25.84 -14.12
C ARG A 157 13.23 26.32 -13.76
N ASN A 158 13.32 27.24 -12.81
CA ASN A 158 14.59 27.59 -12.16
C ASN A 158 14.85 26.68 -10.96
N PHE A 159 15.60 25.58 -11.18
CA PHE A 159 15.89 24.63 -10.11
C PHE A 159 16.74 25.19 -8.97
N ASP A 160 17.58 26.19 -9.25
CA ASP A 160 18.41 26.81 -8.21
C ASP A 160 17.52 27.58 -7.23
N GLU A 161 16.45 28.24 -7.71
CA GLU A 161 15.44 28.87 -6.86
C GLU A 161 14.55 27.83 -6.15
N ILE A 162 14.02 26.85 -6.90
CA ILE A 162 13.10 25.81 -6.37
C ILE A 162 13.68 25.07 -5.16
N PHE A 163 14.99 24.77 -5.19
CA PHE A 163 15.66 24.04 -4.11
C PHE A 163 16.26 24.94 -3.02
N ASN A 164 16.41 26.24 -3.29
CA ASN A 164 16.83 27.23 -2.29
C ASN A 164 15.66 27.67 -1.39
N GLU A 165 14.43 27.60 -1.91
CA GLU A 165 13.24 27.82 -1.11
C GLU A 165 13.12 26.80 0.04
N LYS A 166 12.59 27.23 1.19
CA LYS A 166 12.35 26.41 2.42
C LYS A 166 11.31 25.29 2.23
N LYS A 167 11.10 24.79 1.00
CA LYS A 167 10.14 23.73 0.64
C LYS A 167 10.64 22.32 0.95
N TRP A 168 11.86 22.20 1.47
CA TRP A 168 12.35 20.94 2.01
C TRP A 168 11.52 20.49 3.21
N PHE A 169 11.24 19.20 3.27
CA PHE A 169 10.68 18.62 4.48
C PHE A 169 11.66 18.84 5.64
N ASP A 170 11.13 19.37 6.74
CA ASP A 170 11.83 19.45 8.02
C ASP A 170 11.41 18.25 8.88
N ALA A 171 12.36 17.35 9.11
CA ALA A 171 12.12 16.15 9.90
C ALA A 171 11.97 16.55 11.38
N LYS A 172 10.72 16.74 11.82
CA LYS A 172 10.40 17.03 13.24
C LYS A 172 10.96 15.97 14.20
N ASP A 173 11.24 14.79 13.69
CA ASP A 173 11.82 13.62 14.32
C ASP A 173 13.25 13.32 13.83
N ALA A 174 14.02 14.35 13.44
CA ALA A 174 15.35 14.24 12.85
C ALA A 174 16.32 13.29 13.59
N LYS A 175 16.23 13.16 14.92
CA LYS A 175 17.11 12.30 15.73
C LYS A 175 16.65 10.83 15.77
N ALA A 176 15.44 10.52 15.34
CA ALA A 176 14.94 9.15 15.35
C ALA A 176 15.63 8.34 14.24
N LYS A 177 16.02 7.10 14.56
CA LYS A 177 16.46 6.13 13.55
C LYS A 177 15.32 5.87 12.57
N ILE A 178 15.65 5.75 11.30
CA ILE A 178 14.70 5.25 10.30
C ILE A 178 14.32 3.84 10.74
N LYS A 179 13.04 3.66 11.05
CA LYS A 179 12.48 2.37 11.41
C LYS A 179 11.40 2.06 10.43
N PHE A 180 11.66 1.06 9.63
CA PHE A 180 10.62 0.40 8.90
C PHE A 180 10.03 -0.69 9.77
N GLN A 181 8.71 -0.86 9.73
CA GLN A 181 8.10 -2.05 10.30
C GLN A 181 8.81 -3.26 9.69
N ASP A 182 9.33 -4.13 10.57
CA ASP A 182 9.91 -5.40 10.19
C ASP A 182 8.92 -6.05 9.22
N VAL A 183 9.46 -6.46 8.08
CA VAL A 183 8.71 -7.28 7.14
C VAL A 183 8.40 -8.55 7.93
N PHE A 184 7.23 -8.61 8.58
CA PHE A 184 6.53 -9.88 8.62
C PHE A 184 6.61 -10.34 7.18
N SER A 185 7.32 -11.43 6.94
CA SER A 185 7.37 -12.03 5.62
C SER A 185 5.93 -12.41 5.30
N VAL A 186 5.17 -11.45 4.76
CA VAL A 186 4.03 -11.72 3.93
C VAL A 186 4.64 -12.64 2.92
N GLU A 187 4.32 -13.93 3.05
CA GLU A 187 4.98 -14.91 2.22
C GLU A 187 4.87 -14.44 0.77
N PRO A 188 6.00 -14.35 0.06
CA PRO A 188 5.99 -13.88 -1.31
C PRO A 188 5.01 -14.77 -2.10
N GLY A 189 4.04 -14.13 -2.77
CA GLY A 189 3.12 -14.85 -3.67
C GLY A 189 1.64 -14.54 -3.50
N PHE A 190 1.19 -13.98 -2.37
CA PHE A 190 -0.23 -13.63 -2.22
C PHE A 190 -0.60 -12.32 -2.90
N LEU A 191 -1.62 -12.38 -3.76
CA LEU A 191 -2.30 -11.19 -4.25
C LEU A 191 -3.20 -10.61 -3.15
N ILE A 192 -2.98 -9.36 -2.73
CA ILE A 192 -3.85 -8.64 -1.78
C ILE A 192 -4.65 -7.57 -2.52
N ASN A 193 -5.98 -7.71 -2.50
CA ASN A 193 -6.89 -6.80 -3.19
C ASN A 193 -8.01 -6.31 -2.28
N THR A 194 -8.61 -5.19 -2.67
CA THR A 194 -9.88 -4.79 -2.06
C THR A 194 -11.02 -5.62 -2.64
N VAL A 195 -12.09 -5.81 -1.87
CA VAL A 195 -13.32 -6.48 -2.35
C VAL A 195 -13.82 -5.85 -3.65
N HIS A 196 -13.84 -4.51 -3.73
CA HIS A 196 -14.23 -3.78 -4.94
C HIS A 196 -13.35 -4.08 -6.15
N SER A 197 -12.02 -4.06 -5.97
CA SER A 197 -11.07 -4.36 -7.06
C SER A 197 -11.13 -5.82 -7.55
N SER A 198 -11.74 -6.71 -6.78
CA SER A 198 -11.89 -8.13 -7.10
C SER A 198 -13.23 -8.48 -7.75
N LYS A 199 -14.10 -7.49 -8.00
CA LYS A 199 -15.39 -7.71 -8.67
C LYS A 199 -15.17 -8.29 -10.06
N GLY A 200 -15.85 -9.39 -10.37
CA GLY A 200 -15.70 -10.11 -11.65
C GLY A 200 -14.49 -11.06 -11.72
N CYS A 201 -13.60 -11.05 -10.72
CA CYS A 201 -12.51 -12.01 -10.62
C CYS A 201 -12.97 -13.28 -9.89
N THR A 202 -12.26 -14.40 -10.11
CA THR A 202 -12.40 -15.63 -9.31
C THR A 202 -11.02 -16.19 -9.00
N TYR A 203 -10.87 -16.75 -7.80
CA TYR A 203 -9.63 -17.30 -7.28
C TYR A 203 -9.86 -18.71 -6.78
N ASP A 204 -8.83 -19.55 -6.82
CA ASP A 204 -8.95 -20.95 -6.37
C ASP A 204 -9.26 -20.99 -4.86
N SER A 205 -8.67 -20.08 -4.09
CA SER A 205 -9.02 -19.83 -2.69
C SER A 205 -9.00 -18.34 -2.35
N THR A 206 -9.84 -17.92 -1.39
CA THR A 206 -9.78 -16.58 -0.82
C THR A 206 -9.69 -16.56 0.71
N LEU A 207 -8.88 -15.65 1.23
CA LEU A 207 -8.92 -15.22 2.63
C LEU A 207 -9.58 -13.83 2.69
N VAL A 208 -10.77 -13.74 3.24
CA VAL A 208 -11.48 -12.47 3.44
C VAL A 208 -11.24 -12.00 4.87
N ILE A 209 -10.52 -10.90 5.05
CA ILE A 209 -10.20 -10.36 6.38
C ILE A 209 -11.19 -9.24 6.71
N SER A 210 -11.96 -9.48 7.77
CA SER A 210 -12.86 -8.51 8.38
C SER A 210 -12.08 -7.44 9.12
N SER A 211 -12.63 -6.25 9.21
CA SER A 211 -12.20 -5.23 10.17
C SER A 211 -12.51 -5.68 11.59
N GLU A 212 -11.65 -5.28 12.54
CA GLU A 212 -11.88 -5.40 13.99
C GLU A 212 -12.95 -4.43 14.48
N ARG A 213 -12.93 -3.23 13.92
CA ARG A 213 -13.82 -2.15 14.30
C ARG A 213 -15.21 -2.31 13.71
N LYS A 214 -16.22 -2.37 14.57
CA LYS A 214 -17.64 -2.40 14.20
C LYS A 214 -18.11 -1.15 13.46
N ASP A 215 -17.51 0.00 13.74
CA ASP A 215 -17.80 1.28 13.08
C ASP A 215 -16.98 1.51 11.79
N SER A 216 -16.32 0.46 11.29
CA SER A 216 -15.59 0.50 10.02
C SER A 216 -16.54 0.59 8.82
N TYR A 217 -16.14 1.28 7.75
CA TYR A 217 -16.99 1.40 6.55
C TYR A 217 -17.18 0.08 5.78
N SER A 218 -18.31 -0.59 6.00
CA SER A 218 -18.68 -1.92 5.48
C SER A 218 -17.65 -3.03 5.75
N GLY A 219 -16.77 -2.85 6.73
CA GLY A 219 -15.57 -3.66 6.90
C GLY A 219 -15.73 -4.83 7.86
N HIS A 220 -16.60 -4.68 8.86
CA HIS A 220 -16.80 -5.68 9.90
C HIS A 220 -17.80 -6.76 9.48
N TRP A 221 -17.44 -8.04 9.66
CA TRP A 221 -18.22 -9.19 9.20
C TRP A 221 -19.65 -9.25 9.76
N LYS A 222 -19.83 -9.07 11.07
CA LYS A 222 -21.16 -9.18 11.70
C LYS A 222 -22.05 -7.99 11.34
N GLU A 223 -21.65 -6.81 11.79
CA GLU A 223 -22.40 -5.56 11.63
C GLU A 223 -22.71 -5.23 10.16
N HIS A 224 -21.85 -5.60 9.19
CA HIS A 224 -22.05 -5.22 7.79
C HIS A 224 -22.39 -6.40 6.88
N TRP A 225 -21.58 -7.46 6.89
CA TRP A 225 -21.73 -8.53 5.89
C TRP A 225 -22.93 -9.44 6.18
N ILE A 226 -23.27 -9.60 7.47
CA ILE A 226 -24.40 -10.42 7.91
C ILE A 226 -25.61 -9.57 8.28
N GLN A 227 -25.44 -8.62 9.21
CA GLN A 227 -26.51 -7.81 9.80
C GLN A 227 -26.72 -6.46 9.09
N GLY A 228 -25.80 -6.07 8.21
CA GLY A 228 -25.95 -4.85 7.43
C GLY A 228 -27.03 -4.95 6.37
N ASP A 229 -27.30 -3.83 5.73
CA ASP A 229 -28.27 -3.70 4.64
C ASP A 229 -27.60 -3.24 3.34
N GLY A 230 -28.37 -3.29 2.24
CA GLY A 230 -27.96 -2.75 0.94
C GLY A 230 -26.53 -3.10 0.50
N GLU A 231 -25.70 -2.07 0.37
CA GLU A 231 -24.32 -2.20 -0.12
C GLU A 231 -23.39 -2.90 0.87
N ASP A 232 -23.61 -2.75 2.18
CA ASP A 232 -22.77 -3.35 3.21
C ASP A 232 -22.87 -4.88 3.21
N LYS A 233 -24.09 -5.39 3.05
CA LYS A 233 -24.34 -6.82 2.87
C LYS A 233 -23.82 -7.31 1.52
N ARG A 234 -23.95 -6.50 0.47
CA ARG A 234 -23.43 -6.81 -0.87
C ARG A 234 -21.91 -6.98 -0.88
N VAL A 235 -21.18 -6.19 -0.10
CA VAL A 235 -19.72 -6.33 0.06
C VAL A 235 -19.39 -7.73 0.60
N GLY A 236 -20.08 -8.18 1.64
CA GLY A 236 -19.92 -9.53 2.20
C GLY A 236 -20.18 -10.64 1.20
N TYR A 237 -21.27 -10.49 0.43
CA TYR A 237 -21.62 -11.41 -0.66
C TYR A 237 -20.54 -11.45 -1.76
N VAL A 238 -20.08 -10.28 -2.23
CA VAL A 238 -19.05 -10.20 -3.27
C VAL A 238 -17.76 -10.86 -2.79
N ALA A 239 -17.30 -10.54 -1.57
CA ALA A 239 -16.08 -11.11 -1.01
C ALA A 239 -16.14 -12.64 -0.89
N SER A 240 -17.27 -13.16 -0.40
CA SER A 240 -17.45 -14.60 -0.16
C SER A 240 -17.59 -15.42 -1.45
N THR A 241 -18.11 -14.80 -2.53
CA THR A 241 -18.32 -15.48 -3.82
C THR A 241 -17.10 -15.44 -4.75
N ARG A 242 -15.95 -14.93 -4.30
CA ARG A 242 -14.72 -14.90 -5.11
C ARG A 242 -13.95 -16.23 -5.09
N ALA A 243 -14.16 -17.08 -4.08
CA ALA A 243 -13.49 -18.37 -3.96
C ALA A 243 -14.18 -19.45 -4.81
N LYS A 244 -13.38 -20.31 -5.45
CA LYS A 244 -13.87 -21.51 -6.16
C LYS A 244 -13.90 -22.74 -5.26
N HIS A 245 -12.84 -22.95 -4.46
CA HIS A 245 -12.65 -24.20 -3.71
C HIS A 245 -12.63 -23.98 -2.21
N LEU A 246 -11.99 -22.91 -1.74
CA LEU A 246 -11.86 -22.62 -0.32
C LEU A 246 -12.13 -21.14 -0.03
N LEU A 247 -13.10 -20.90 0.84
CA LEU A 247 -13.36 -19.59 1.43
C LEU A 247 -12.89 -19.63 2.88
N VAL A 248 -12.01 -18.71 3.26
CA VAL A 248 -11.59 -18.51 4.64
C VAL A 248 -11.99 -17.10 5.07
N TRP A 249 -12.74 -17.00 6.16
CA TRP A 249 -12.93 -15.72 6.84
C TRP A 249 -11.89 -15.55 7.94
N GLY A 250 -11.17 -14.44 7.88
CA GLY A 250 -10.38 -13.89 8.96
C GLY A 250 -11.24 -12.92 9.76
N VAL A 251 -11.60 -13.27 10.99
CA VAL A 251 -12.46 -12.45 11.85
C VAL A 251 -11.71 -12.08 13.13
N PRO A 252 -12.06 -10.95 13.78
CA PRO A 252 -11.57 -10.65 15.12
C PRO A 252 -11.96 -11.77 16.08
N LYS A 253 -11.26 -11.85 17.22
CA LYS A 253 -11.62 -12.83 18.27
C LYS A 253 -13.11 -12.81 18.59
N LEU A 254 -13.72 -13.98 18.51
CA LEU A 254 -15.13 -14.20 18.72
C LEU A 254 -15.38 -14.45 20.21
N LEU A 255 -16.19 -13.61 20.84
CA LEU A 255 -16.61 -13.83 22.22
C LEU A 255 -17.84 -14.74 22.23
N GLU A 256 -19.01 -14.19 21.93
CA GLU A 256 -20.30 -14.91 21.95
C GLU A 256 -20.79 -15.28 20.54
N ASP A 257 -20.10 -14.78 19.51
CA ASP A 257 -20.56 -14.78 18.12
C ASP A 257 -20.17 -16.04 17.33
N ARG A 258 -19.46 -16.99 17.96
CA ARG A 258 -19.00 -18.23 17.31
C ARG A 258 -20.17 -19.05 16.75
N LYS A 259 -21.25 -19.20 17.52
CA LYS A 259 -22.46 -19.94 17.10
C LYS A 259 -23.11 -19.33 15.85
N LEU A 260 -23.05 -18.01 15.70
CA LEU A 260 -23.59 -17.32 14.52
C LEU A 260 -22.78 -17.64 13.26
N ILE A 261 -21.45 -17.69 13.36
CA ILE A 261 -20.60 -18.06 12.21
C ILE A 261 -20.79 -19.53 11.85
N GLU A 262 -20.87 -20.41 12.85
CA GLU A 262 -21.09 -21.84 12.64
C GLU A 262 -22.45 -22.14 12.01
N SER A 263 -23.49 -21.37 12.35
CA SER A 263 -24.82 -21.54 11.72
C SER A 263 -24.84 -21.18 10.23
N LEU A 264 -23.84 -20.45 9.74
CA LEU A 264 -23.63 -20.17 8.31
C LEU A 264 -22.89 -21.31 7.59
N GLY A 265 -22.56 -22.40 8.28
CA GLY A 265 -21.82 -23.55 7.73
C GLY A 265 -20.30 -23.40 7.78
N MET A 266 -19.78 -22.33 8.40
CA MET A 266 -18.35 -22.12 8.58
C MET A 266 -17.81 -23.01 9.70
N ARG A 267 -16.55 -23.43 9.59
CA ARG A 267 -15.85 -24.21 10.62
C ARG A 267 -14.60 -23.47 11.10
N ASP A 268 -14.12 -23.81 12.28
CA ASP A 268 -12.86 -23.27 12.79
C ASP A 268 -11.70 -23.74 11.91
N GLY A 269 -11.20 -22.85 11.04
CA GLY A 269 -10.10 -23.16 10.13
C GLY A 269 -8.78 -23.48 10.84
N SER A 270 -8.65 -23.20 12.14
CA SER A 270 -7.45 -23.54 12.92
C SER A 270 -7.22 -25.04 13.04
N VAL A 271 -8.27 -25.86 12.84
CA VAL A 271 -8.15 -27.34 12.81
C VAL A 271 -7.36 -27.85 11.60
N LEU A 272 -7.14 -26.99 10.60
CA LEU A 272 -6.36 -27.29 9.41
C LEU A 272 -4.91 -26.80 9.54
N LEU A 273 -4.54 -26.09 10.61
CA LEU A 273 -3.15 -25.67 10.89
C LEU A 273 -2.31 -26.82 11.46
#